data_AF-M5Q323-F1
#
_entry.id   AF-M5Q323-F1
#
_cell.length_a   1.000
_cell.length_b   1.000
_cell.length_c   1.000
_cell.angle_alpha   90.00
_cell.angle_beta   90.00
_cell.angle_gamma   90.00
#
_symmetry.space_group_name_H-M   'P 1'
#
loop_
_entity.id
_entity.type
_entity.pdbx_description
1 polymer ?
#
loop_
_entity_poly.entity_id
_entity_poly.type
_entity_poly.pdbx_seq_one_letter_code
_entity_poly.pdbx_strand_id
1 'polypeptide(L)'
;MPSSESIELLSRITGAAPSLLRFTHAQPNQFEIILQAGFALPVERPTNVYEFLRDQLGVPEEVIQQRIQTLFLNSSPVDNLLTAQVRPGSTLALSGALPGLLGATMRRGGYYSRMREGISYKTDEPLAEENSKPFLVQVRLYNLMARELAGYALRRGILVSKDRLCEFLEQQPPAFWMQFGRCELDEKPIPTDVFHQAAWEPCTETILLLLADSPVKE
;
A
#
# COMPACT_ATOMS: atom_id res chain seq x y z
N MET A 1 -5.93 -15.68 6.63
CA MET A 1 -7.17 -15.09 6.06
C MET A 1 -7.39 -13.73 6.71
N PRO A 2 -7.12 -12.61 6.00
CA PRO A 2 -7.30 -11.25 6.51
C PRO A 2 -8.63 -10.58 6.10
N SER A 3 -9.48 -11.21 5.29
CA SER A 3 -10.52 -10.47 4.55
C SER A 3 -11.70 -9.98 5.38
N SER A 4 -12.22 -10.75 6.33
CA SER A 4 -13.43 -10.34 7.07
C SER A 4 -13.14 -9.24 8.09
N GLU A 5 -12.06 -9.39 8.87
CA GLU A 5 -11.61 -8.37 9.82
C GLU A 5 -11.21 -7.06 9.13
N SER A 6 -10.54 -7.15 7.97
CA SER A 6 -10.15 -5.96 7.21
C SER A 6 -11.36 -5.19 6.67
N ILE A 7 -12.38 -5.90 6.15
CA ILE A 7 -13.61 -5.26 5.65
C ILE A 7 -14.38 -4.61 6.81
N GLU A 8 -14.47 -5.28 7.96
CA GLU A 8 -15.12 -4.73 9.15
C GLU A 8 -14.41 -3.46 9.65
N LEU A 9 -13.07 -3.50 9.73
CA LEU A 9 -12.26 -2.35 10.10
C LEU A 9 -12.44 -1.20 9.10
N LEU A 10 -12.42 -1.48 7.80
CA LEU A 10 -12.64 -0.48 6.75
C LEU A 10 -14.05 0.12 6.80
N SER A 11 -15.06 -0.70 7.08
CA SER A 11 -16.44 -0.23 7.28
C SER A 11 -16.55 0.72 8.47
N ARG A 12 -15.87 0.41 9.59
CA ARG A 12 -15.81 1.29 10.76
C ARG A 12 -15.12 2.63 10.46
N ILE A 13 -14.11 2.64 9.57
CA ILE A 13 -13.35 3.85 9.23
C ILE A 13 -14.08 4.71 8.19
N THR A 14 -14.63 4.08 7.14
CA THR A 14 -15.18 4.78 5.97
C THR A 14 -16.70 4.97 6.04
N GLY A 15 -17.38 4.29 6.95
CA GLY A 15 -18.84 4.31 7.11
C GLY A 15 -19.60 3.39 6.15
N ALA A 16 -18.91 2.72 5.23
CA ALA A 16 -19.47 1.75 4.30
C ALA A 16 -18.47 0.60 4.05
N ALA A 17 -18.97 -0.61 3.83
CA ALA A 17 -18.10 -1.71 3.45
C ALA A 17 -17.63 -1.51 2.00
N PRO A 18 -16.31 -1.54 1.71
CA PRO A 18 -15.83 -1.51 0.34
C PRO A 18 -16.12 -2.85 -0.35
N SER A 19 -16.35 -2.81 -1.65
CA SER A 19 -16.35 -4.00 -2.49
C SER A 19 -14.98 -4.67 -2.46
N LEU A 20 -14.97 -5.99 -2.32
CA LEU A 20 -13.76 -6.80 -2.27
C LEU A 20 -13.49 -7.41 -3.64
N LEU A 21 -12.38 -7.00 -4.26
CA LEU A 21 -11.83 -7.67 -5.41
C LEU A 21 -10.71 -8.64 -4.97
N ARG A 22 -11.03 -9.92 -4.93
CA ARG A 22 -10.07 -10.99 -4.65
C ARG A 22 -9.57 -11.60 -5.95
N PHE A 23 -8.26 -11.74 -6.09
CA PHE A 23 -7.69 -12.32 -7.31
C PHE A 23 -6.37 -13.05 -7.06
N THR A 24 -5.99 -13.93 -7.97
CA THR A 24 -4.63 -14.50 -8.05
C THR A 24 -3.93 -13.96 -9.28
N HIS A 25 -2.66 -13.58 -9.17
CA HIS A 25 -1.88 -13.05 -10.28
C HIS A 25 -0.44 -13.52 -10.22
N ALA A 26 0.10 -14.05 -11.31
CA ALA A 26 1.46 -14.60 -11.36
C ALA A 26 2.55 -13.53 -11.24
N GLN A 27 2.25 -12.27 -11.61
CA GLN A 27 3.20 -11.16 -11.61
C GLN A 27 2.65 -9.93 -10.85
N PRO A 28 2.62 -9.92 -9.51
CA PRO A 28 2.06 -8.82 -8.73
C PRO A 28 2.73 -7.45 -9.00
N ASN A 29 4.01 -7.47 -9.39
CA ASN A 29 4.77 -6.28 -9.76
C ASN A 29 4.19 -5.50 -10.95
N GLN A 30 3.31 -6.07 -11.76
CA GLN A 30 2.62 -5.35 -12.85
C GLN A 30 1.60 -4.31 -12.33
N PHE A 31 1.24 -4.36 -11.03
CA PHE A 31 0.40 -3.36 -10.37
C PHE A 31 1.18 -2.11 -9.91
N GLU A 32 2.42 -1.93 -10.38
CA GLU A 32 3.26 -0.80 -9.96
C GLU A 32 2.62 0.56 -10.19
N ILE A 33 1.87 0.74 -11.29
CA ILE A 33 1.28 2.04 -11.65
C ILE A 33 0.18 2.44 -10.66
N ILE A 34 -0.71 1.50 -10.27
CA ILE A 34 -1.75 1.81 -9.29
C ILE A 34 -1.16 2.03 -7.88
N LEU A 35 -0.08 1.33 -7.53
CA LEU A 35 0.65 1.51 -6.28
C LEU A 35 1.41 2.85 -6.22
N GLN A 36 1.89 3.34 -7.36
CA GLN A 36 2.51 4.66 -7.52
C GLN A 36 1.49 5.79 -7.39
N ALA A 37 0.30 5.62 -7.99
CA ALA A 37 -0.81 6.57 -7.88
C ALA A 37 -1.29 6.72 -6.42
N GLY A 38 -1.12 5.67 -5.63
CA GLY A 38 -1.33 5.64 -4.19
C GLY A 38 -2.58 4.87 -3.78
N PHE A 39 -2.53 4.34 -2.56
CA PHE A 39 -3.55 3.49 -1.96
C PHE A 39 -3.65 3.76 -0.46
N ALA A 40 -4.70 3.25 0.17
CA ALA A 40 -4.91 3.36 1.61
C ALA A 40 -4.74 2.00 2.30
N LEU A 41 -4.19 2.04 3.52
CA LEU A 41 -4.19 0.91 4.46
C LEU A 41 -4.89 1.31 5.75
N PRO A 42 -5.74 0.44 6.32
CA PRO A 42 -6.36 0.68 7.62
C PRO A 42 -5.36 0.46 8.76
N VAL A 43 -5.47 1.28 9.79
CA VAL A 43 -4.67 1.20 11.01
C VAL A 43 -5.61 1.34 12.20
N GLU A 44 -5.54 0.41 13.15
CA GLU A 44 -6.42 0.40 14.32
C GLU A 44 -6.06 1.49 15.34
N ARG A 45 -4.77 1.71 15.54
CA ARG A 45 -4.22 2.66 16.52
C ARG A 45 -2.90 3.27 16.02
N PRO A 46 -2.53 4.47 16.49
CA PRO A 46 -1.22 5.04 16.17
C PRO A 46 -0.08 4.06 16.41
N THR A 47 0.89 4.08 15.51
CA THR A 47 2.04 3.16 15.50
C THR A 47 3.27 3.89 14.96
N ASN A 48 4.46 3.31 15.03
CA ASN A 48 5.63 3.87 14.37
C ASN A 48 5.76 3.35 12.93
N VAL A 49 6.58 4.03 12.12
CA VAL A 49 6.78 3.64 10.70
C VAL A 49 7.32 2.22 10.57
N TYR A 50 8.18 1.76 11.47
CA TYR A 50 8.73 0.41 11.40
C TYR A 50 7.63 -0.66 11.55
N GLU A 51 6.81 -0.54 12.58
CA GLU A 51 5.64 -1.41 12.81
C GLU A 51 4.64 -1.30 11.66
N PHE A 52 4.37 -0.09 11.16
CA PHE A 52 3.50 0.11 9.99
C PHE A 52 3.94 -0.72 8.78
N LEU A 53 5.23 -0.68 8.45
CA LEU A 53 5.79 -1.42 7.32
C LEU A 53 5.72 -2.93 7.54
N ARG A 54 6.01 -3.39 8.76
CA ARG A 54 6.03 -4.82 9.10
C ARG A 54 4.63 -5.42 9.15
N ASP A 55 3.72 -4.76 9.86
CA ASP A 55 2.45 -5.34 10.27
C ASP A 55 1.32 -4.99 9.29
N GLN A 56 1.22 -3.74 8.84
CA GLN A 56 0.18 -3.30 7.91
C GLN A 56 0.57 -3.50 6.45
N LEU A 57 1.79 -3.10 6.06
CA LEU A 57 2.26 -3.32 4.69
C LEU A 57 2.82 -4.74 4.47
N GLY A 58 3.14 -5.48 5.53
CA GLY A 58 3.57 -6.88 5.46
C GLY A 58 5.00 -7.09 4.97
N VAL A 59 5.84 -6.07 5.08
CA VAL A 59 7.22 -6.12 4.58
C VAL A 59 8.12 -6.83 5.61
N PRO A 60 8.90 -7.84 5.21
CA PRO A 60 9.86 -8.49 6.11
C PRO A 60 10.91 -7.53 6.65
N GLU A 61 11.38 -7.76 7.87
CA GLU A 61 12.37 -6.90 8.53
C GLU A 61 13.63 -6.73 7.69
N GLU A 62 14.12 -7.79 7.05
CA GLU A 62 15.31 -7.75 6.21
C GLU A 62 15.13 -6.77 5.03
N VAL A 63 13.94 -6.75 4.43
CA VAL A 63 13.60 -5.83 3.33
C VAL A 63 13.49 -4.40 3.85
N ILE A 64 12.88 -4.19 5.02
CA ILE A 64 12.77 -2.86 5.65
C ILE A 64 14.17 -2.28 5.91
N GLN A 65 15.09 -3.07 6.45
CA GLN A 65 16.43 -2.58 6.80
C GLN A 65 17.32 -2.39 5.57
N GLN A 66 17.26 -3.30 4.59
CA GLN A 66 18.23 -3.32 3.49
C GLN A 66 17.76 -2.55 2.24
N ARG A 67 16.46 -2.57 1.95
CA ARG A 67 15.89 -2.06 0.68
C ARG A 67 15.20 -0.71 0.85
N ILE A 68 14.51 -0.48 1.98
CA ILE A 68 13.81 0.78 2.23
C ILE A 68 14.78 1.83 2.79
N GLN A 69 15.42 2.53 1.86
CA GLN A 69 16.47 3.51 2.15
C GLN A 69 15.98 4.96 2.09
N THR A 70 14.86 5.23 1.42
CA THR A 70 14.26 6.56 1.33
C THR A 70 12.77 6.46 1.63
N LEU A 71 12.34 7.10 2.71
CA LEU A 71 10.97 7.14 3.17
C LEU A 71 10.63 8.55 3.62
N PHE A 72 9.44 9.00 3.27
CA PHE A 72 8.88 10.26 3.71
C PHE A 72 7.61 10.01 4.49
N LEU A 73 7.46 10.68 5.63
CA LEU A 73 6.24 10.75 6.42
C LEU A 73 5.77 12.21 6.37
N ASN A 74 4.54 12.45 5.91
CA ASN A 74 3.99 13.79 5.74
C ASN A 74 4.94 14.71 4.95
N SER A 75 5.46 14.20 3.84
CA SER A 75 6.45 14.86 2.97
C SER A 75 7.84 15.12 3.59
N SER A 76 8.08 14.67 4.82
CA SER A 76 9.36 14.86 5.51
C SER A 76 10.20 13.57 5.50
N PRO A 77 11.49 13.62 5.11
CA PRO A 77 12.38 12.44 5.14
C PRO A 77 12.51 11.86 6.55
N VAL A 78 12.41 10.54 6.68
CA VAL A 78 12.49 9.84 7.96
C VAL A 78 13.83 9.15 8.14
N ASP A 79 14.54 9.47 9.22
CA ASP A 79 15.80 8.83 9.58
C ASP A 79 15.67 7.68 10.58
N ASN A 80 14.71 7.76 11.49
CA ASN A 80 14.46 6.73 12.49
C ASN A 80 13.01 6.25 12.41
N LEU A 81 12.82 5.00 11.98
CA LEU A 81 11.51 4.41 11.75
C LEU A 81 10.76 4.09 13.06
N LEU A 82 11.49 3.94 14.18
CA LEU A 82 10.91 3.63 15.49
C LEU A 82 10.37 4.89 16.19
N THR A 83 10.92 6.07 15.85
CA THR A 83 10.47 7.35 16.44
C THR A 83 9.47 8.10 15.57
N ALA A 84 9.41 7.78 14.27
CA ALA A 84 8.46 8.40 13.34
C ALA A 84 7.06 7.83 13.52
N GLN A 85 6.10 8.69 13.85
CA GLN A 85 4.77 8.28 14.29
C GLN A 85 3.74 8.36 13.15
N VAL A 86 3.07 7.25 12.89
CA VAL A 86 1.95 7.13 11.96
C VAL A 86 0.65 7.32 12.72
N ARG A 87 -0.13 8.34 12.31
CA ARG A 87 -1.29 8.88 13.03
C ARG A 87 -2.44 9.15 12.06
N PRO A 88 -3.65 9.45 12.55
CA PRO A 88 -4.74 9.91 11.70
C PRO A 88 -4.29 11.06 10.77
N GLY A 89 -4.51 10.87 9.46
CA GLY A 89 -4.10 11.84 8.43
C GLY A 89 -2.66 11.67 7.91
N SER A 90 -1.88 10.71 8.43
CA SER A 90 -0.53 10.44 7.93
C SER A 90 -0.51 10.01 6.47
N THR A 91 0.51 10.49 5.76
CA THR A 91 0.85 10.06 4.40
C THR A 91 2.27 9.51 4.37
N LEU A 92 2.45 8.32 3.79
CA LEU A 92 3.76 7.69 3.61
C LEU A 92 4.10 7.61 2.12
N ALA A 93 5.34 7.99 1.81
CA ALA A 93 5.92 7.78 0.50
C ALA A 93 7.21 6.98 0.64
N LEU A 94 7.29 5.85 -0.05
CA LEU A 94 8.50 5.03 -0.13
C LEU A 94 9.11 5.22 -1.50
N SER A 95 10.42 5.44 -1.54
CA SER A 95 11.17 5.50 -2.78
C SER A 95 12.37 4.57 -2.71
N GLY A 96 12.71 3.99 -3.86
CA GLY A 96 14.00 3.36 -4.06
C GLY A 96 15.12 4.40 -4.01
N ALA A 97 16.35 3.95 -4.23
CA ALA A 97 17.49 4.84 -4.36
C ALA A 97 17.22 5.89 -5.46
N LEU A 98 17.04 7.14 -5.04
CA LEU A 98 16.96 8.26 -5.96
C LEU A 98 18.35 8.53 -6.54
N PRO A 99 18.47 8.94 -7.81
CA PRO A 99 19.77 9.22 -8.41
C PRO A 99 20.35 10.55 -7.94
N GLY A 100 21.69 10.67 -8.06
CA GLY A 100 22.42 11.92 -7.88
C GLY A 100 22.45 12.45 -6.45
N LEU A 101 22.78 13.75 -6.32
CA LEU A 101 22.94 14.41 -5.02
C LEU A 101 21.63 14.41 -4.23
N LEU A 102 20.49 14.64 -4.89
CA LEU A 102 19.19 14.61 -4.23
C LEU A 102 18.97 13.27 -3.53
N GLY A 103 19.20 12.14 -4.21
CA GLY A 103 19.04 10.85 -3.58
C GLY A 103 20.05 10.54 -2.49
N ALA A 104 21.31 10.95 -2.68
CA ALA A 104 22.32 10.84 -1.64
C ALA A 104 21.93 11.63 -0.38
N THR A 105 21.32 12.81 -0.56
CA THR A 105 20.83 13.66 0.54
C THR A 105 19.50 13.20 1.13
N MET A 106 18.70 12.35 0.48
CA MET A 106 17.41 11.85 1.00
C MET A 106 17.51 10.48 1.65
N ARG A 107 18.61 9.77 1.42
CA ARG A 107 18.87 8.46 2.03
C ARG A 107 18.90 8.55 3.56
N ARG A 108 18.11 7.69 4.20
CA ARG A 108 18.12 7.45 5.65
C ARG A 108 19.50 7.02 6.12
N GLY A 109 20.02 7.67 7.16
CA GLY A 109 21.34 7.33 7.73
C GLY A 109 22.52 7.50 6.77
N GLY A 110 22.35 8.22 5.67
CA GLY A 110 23.42 8.50 4.71
C GLY A 110 24.36 9.62 5.17
N TYR A 111 25.58 9.64 4.64
CA TYR A 111 26.60 10.67 4.96
C TYR A 111 26.10 12.10 4.75
N TYR A 112 25.27 12.31 3.71
CA TYR A 112 24.74 13.61 3.33
C TYR A 112 23.40 13.97 4.01
N SER A 113 22.92 13.20 4.99
CA SER A 113 21.64 13.47 5.65
C SER A 113 21.62 14.82 6.38
N ARG A 114 22.76 15.30 6.89
CA ARG A 114 22.89 16.62 7.52
C ARG A 114 22.52 17.78 6.59
N MET A 115 22.62 17.60 5.26
CA MET A 115 22.27 18.64 4.29
C MET A 115 20.75 18.90 4.22
N ARG A 116 19.93 18.00 4.74
CA ARG A 116 18.46 18.10 4.75
C ARG A 116 17.86 18.26 6.16
N GLU A 117 18.66 18.57 7.18
CA GLU A 117 18.22 18.62 8.59
C GLU A 117 17.01 19.55 8.80
N GLY A 118 16.93 20.66 8.05
CA GLY A 118 15.81 21.60 8.12
C GLY A 118 14.46 21.06 7.65
N ILE A 119 14.45 19.94 6.90
CA ILE A 119 13.22 19.32 6.35
C ILE A 119 13.01 17.88 6.82
N SER A 120 13.96 17.29 7.57
CA SER A 120 13.80 15.95 8.13
C SER A 120 12.63 15.92 9.13
N TYR A 121 11.95 14.77 9.18
CA TYR A 121 10.90 14.53 10.15
C TYR A 121 11.45 14.69 11.56
N LYS A 122 10.73 15.47 12.38
CA LYS A 122 11.03 15.66 13.79
C LYS A 122 10.03 14.84 14.59
N THR A 123 10.51 14.16 15.63
CA THR A 123 9.67 13.37 16.52
C THR A 123 8.50 14.21 17.02
N ASP A 124 7.28 13.75 16.74
CA ASP A 124 6.08 14.41 17.25
C ASP A 124 5.94 14.18 18.77
N GLU A 125 5.22 15.07 19.44
CA GLU A 125 4.79 14.85 20.83
C GLU A 125 3.97 13.55 20.95
N PRO A 126 4.06 12.82 22.07
CA PRO A 126 3.30 11.58 22.27
C PRO A 126 1.80 11.82 22.08
N LEU A 127 1.14 10.98 21.27
CA LEU A 127 -0.32 11.00 21.19
C LEU A 127 -0.89 10.18 22.36
N ALA A 128 -1.94 10.66 23.01
CA ALA A 128 -2.65 9.87 24.00
C ALA A 128 -3.31 8.66 23.29
N GLU A 129 -2.81 7.45 23.56
CA GLU A 129 -3.25 6.22 22.87
C GLU A 129 -4.70 5.84 23.20
N GLU A 130 -5.20 6.22 24.36
CA GLU A 130 -6.44 5.68 24.95
C GLU A 130 -7.74 5.99 24.18
N ASN A 131 -7.74 6.87 23.18
CA ASN A 131 -8.97 7.27 22.47
C ASN A 131 -8.83 7.43 20.95
N SER A 132 -7.76 6.93 20.33
CA SER A 132 -7.64 7.04 18.87
C SER A 132 -8.59 6.05 18.17
N LYS A 133 -9.52 6.59 17.39
CA LYS A 133 -10.34 5.82 16.46
C LYS A 133 -9.45 5.24 15.35
N PRO A 134 -9.81 4.07 14.77
CA PRO A 134 -9.15 3.57 13.58
C PRO A 134 -9.15 4.60 12.44
N PHE A 135 -8.11 4.56 11.61
CA PHE A 135 -7.92 5.54 10.53
C PHE A 135 -7.25 4.92 9.31
N LEU A 136 -7.33 5.63 8.18
CA LEU A 136 -6.59 5.27 6.96
C LEU A 136 -5.26 6.02 6.90
N VAL A 137 -4.25 5.30 6.41
CA VAL A 137 -2.95 5.87 6.05
C VAL A 137 -2.81 5.81 4.54
N GLN A 138 -2.49 6.96 3.92
CA GLN A 138 -2.23 7.02 2.49
C GLN A 138 -0.78 6.61 2.22
N VAL A 139 -0.58 5.70 1.28
CA VAL A 139 0.73 5.16 0.91
C VAL A 139 0.95 5.37 -0.58
N ARG A 140 2.17 5.79 -0.95
CA ARG A 140 2.64 5.80 -2.34
C ARG A 140 3.99 5.10 -2.42
N LEU A 141 4.12 4.22 -3.41
CA LEU A 141 5.37 3.50 -3.68
C LEU A 141 5.94 4.01 -4.99
N TYR A 142 7.11 4.67 -4.96
CA TYR A 142 7.75 5.23 -6.14
C TYR A 142 8.91 4.37 -6.63
N ASN A 143 9.25 4.54 -7.91
CA ASN A 143 10.39 3.87 -8.55
C ASN A 143 10.30 2.35 -8.37
N LEU A 144 11.43 1.70 -8.10
CA LEU A 144 11.55 0.26 -7.93
C LEU A 144 10.74 -0.28 -6.73
N MET A 145 10.42 0.54 -5.73
CA MET A 145 9.66 0.09 -4.55
C MET A 145 8.25 -0.36 -4.89
N ALA A 146 7.63 0.24 -5.91
CA ALA A 146 6.32 -0.19 -6.38
C ALA A 146 6.35 -1.66 -6.82
N ARG A 147 7.39 -2.06 -7.56
CA ARG A 147 7.56 -3.44 -8.05
C ARG A 147 7.95 -4.40 -6.94
N GLU A 148 8.90 -4.01 -6.11
CA GLU A 148 9.44 -4.86 -5.04
C GLU A 148 8.40 -5.12 -3.95
N LEU A 149 7.57 -4.14 -3.62
CA LEU A 149 6.61 -4.23 -2.53
C LEU A 149 5.19 -4.58 -2.97
N ALA A 150 4.92 -4.67 -4.28
CA ALA A 150 3.59 -4.96 -4.81
C ALA A 150 2.96 -6.22 -4.21
N GLY A 151 3.74 -7.32 -4.16
CA GLY A 151 3.25 -8.58 -3.60
C GLY A 151 2.87 -8.45 -2.13
N TYR A 152 3.67 -7.75 -1.32
CA TYR A 152 3.36 -7.54 0.10
C TYR A 152 2.11 -6.69 0.28
N ALA A 153 2.04 -5.55 -0.41
CA ALA A 153 0.90 -4.63 -0.34
C ALA A 153 -0.41 -5.32 -0.76
N LEU A 154 -0.42 -5.99 -1.92
CA LEU A 154 -1.63 -6.64 -2.43
C LEU A 154 -2.09 -7.82 -1.58
N ARG A 155 -1.18 -8.59 -0.98
CA ARG A 155 -1.55 -9.70 -0.06
C ARG A 155 -2.12 -9.21 1.27
N ARG A 156 -1.69 -8.02 1.72
CA ARG A 156 -2.30 -7.35 2.88
C ARG A 156 -3.65 -6.75 2.56
N GLY A 157 -3.86 -6.37 1.30
CA GLY A 157 -5.07 -5.76 0.81
C GLY A 157 -4.90 -4.25 0.75
N ILE A 158 -5.11 -3.65 -0.42
CA ILE A 158 -4.99 -2.20 -0.60
C ILE A 158 -6.35 -1.60 -0.96
N LEU A 159 -6.66 -0.44 -0.37
CA LEU A 159 -7.86 0.31 -0.71
C LEU A 159 -7.55 1.32 -1.82
N VAL A 160 -8.31 1.28 -2.90
CA VAL A 160 -8.24 2.24 -4.02
C VAL A 160 -9.62 2.73 -4.40
N SER A 161 -9.72 3.81 -5.17
CA SER A 161 -11.00 4.19 -5.79
C SER A 161 -11.31 3.31 -6.99
N LYS A 162 -12.60 3.10 -7.25
CA LYS A 162 -13.13 2.41 -8.42
C LYS A 162 -12.59 3.01 -9.72
N ASP A 163 -12.72 4.33 -9.89
CA ASP A 163 -12.27 5.02 -11.10
C ASP A 163 -10.79 4.77 -11.41
N ARG A 164 -9.94 4.86 -10.39
CA ARG A 164 -8.49 4.60 -10.54
C ARG A 164 -8.20 3.16 -10.92
N LEU A 165 -8.95 2.21 -10.34
CA LEU A 165 -8.81 0.81 -10.70
C LEU A 165 -9.24 0.59 -12.15
N CYS A 166 -10.38 1.13 -12.56
CA CYS A 166 -10.88 1.03 -13.94
C CYS A 166 -9.88 1.64 -14.94
N GLU A 167 -9.42 2.87 -14.71
CA GLU A 167 -8.41 3.55 -15.52
C GLU A 167 -7.11 2.72 -15.64
N PHE A 168 -6.63 2.16 -14.51
CA PHE A 168 -5.45 1.32 -14.51
C PHE A 168 -5.65 0.07 -15.38
N LEU A 169 -6.79 -0.61 -15.21
CA LEU A 169 -7.10 -1.86 -15.92
C LEU A 169 -7.29 -1.65 -17.42
N GLU A 170 -8.00 -0.60 -17.83
CA GLU A 170 -8.23 -0.27 -19.25
C GLU A 170 -6.92 -0.04 -20.03
N GLN A 171 -5.87 0.42 -19.35
CA GLN A 171 -4.57 0.72 -19.95
C GLN A 171 -3.64 -0.51 -20.00
N GLN A 172 -4.08 -1.68 -19.52
CA GLN A 172 -3.21 -2.86 -19.46
C GLN A 172 -3.12 -3.62 -20.79
N PRO A 173 -1.91 -4.07 -21.17
CA PRO A 173 -1.73 -4.86 -22.38
C PRO A 173 -2.31 -6.28 -22.23
N PRO A 174 -2.60 -7.00 -23.34
CA PRO A 174 -3.07 -8.39 -23.31
C PRO A 174 -2.25 -9.33 -22.41
N ALA A 175 -0.94 -9.12 -22.31
CA ALA A 175 -0.05 -9.93 -21.49
C ALA A 175 -0.30 -9.85 -19.98
N PHE A 176 -0.85 -8.73 -19.48
CA PHE A 176 -1.27 -8.57 -18.09
C PHE A 176 -2.41 -9.52 -17.76
N TRP A 177 -3.43 -9.57 -18.62
CA TRP A 177 -4.61 -10.40 -18.45
C TRP A 177 -4.31 -11.90 -18.42
N MET A 178 -3.29 -12.34 -19.18
CA MET A 178 -2.82 -13.73 -19.17
C MET A 178 -2.21 -14.17 -17.83
N GLN A 179 -1.88 -13.25 -16.92
CA GLN A 179 -1.31 -13.57 -15.62
C GLN A 179 -2.36 -13.83 -14.53
N PHE A 180 -3.65 -13.55 -14.80
CA PHE A 180 -4.73 -13.81 -13.86
C PHE A 180 -5.07 -15.31 -13.77
N GLY A 181 -5.33 -15.76 -12.55
CA GLY A 181 -5.96 -17.06 -12.28
C GLY A 181 -7.43 -16.89 -11.89
N ARG A 182 -7.75 -17.11 -10.62
CA ARG A 182 -9.09 -16.87 -10.06
C ARG A 182 -9.30 -15.39 -9.80
N CYS A 183 -10.49 -14.87 -10.10
CA CYS A 183 -10.88 -13.50 -9.82
C CYS A 183 -12.34 -13.42 -9.39
N GLU A 184 -12.62 -12.70 -8.31
CA GLU A 184 -13.93 -12.59 -7.67
C GLU A 184 -14.16 -11.19 -7.13
N LEU A 185 -15.35 -10.64 -7.40
CA LEU A 185 -15.84 -9.40 -6.81
C LEU A 185 -17.00 -9.74 -5.89
N ASP A 186 -16.88 -9.42 -4.61
CA ASP A 186 -17.91 -9.68 -3.60
C ASP A 186 -18.42 -11.14 -3.69
N GLU A 187 -17.47 -12.07 -3.76
CA GLU A 187 -17.67 -13.54 -3.87
C GLU A 187 -18.23 -14.02 -5.22
N LYS A 188 -18.53 -13.11 -6.15
CA LYS A 188 -19.00 -13.46 -7.50
C LYS A 188 -17.81 -13.61 -8.44
N PRO A 189 -17.67 -14.74 -9.14
CA PRO A 189 -16.57 -14.92 -10.09
C PRO A 189 -16.68 -13.93 -11.25
N ILE A 190 -15.57 -13.28 -11.59
CA ILE A 190 -15.45 -12.46 -12.79
C ILE A 190 -14.55 -13.19 -13.78
N PRO A 191 -15.04 -13.48 -15.01
CA PRO A 191 -14.19 -14.03 -16.05
C PRO A 191 -13.09 -13.04 -16.41
N THR A 192 -11.84 -13.51 -16.45
CA THR A 192 -10.65 -12.65 -16.57
C THR A 192 -10.46 -12.07 -17.97
N ASP A 193 -11.07 -12.71 -18.98
CA ASP A 193 -11.13 -12.29 -20.38
C ASP A 193 -12.02 -11.06 -20.59
N VAL A 194 -13.07 -10.90 -19.78
CA VAL A 194 -13.98 -9.74 -19.82
C VAL A 194 -13.73 -8.76 -18.68
N PHE A 195 -12.67 -8.91 -17.89
CA PHE A 195 -12.46 -8.11 -16.67
C PHE A 195 -12.44 -6.59 -16.91
N HIS A 196 -11.93 -6.15 -18.06
CA HIS A 196 -11.93 -4.75 -18.50
C HIS A 196 -13.30 -4.26 -19.03
N GLN A 197 -14.21 -5.18 -19.36
CA GLN A 197 -15.56 -4.93 -19.90
C GLN A 197 -16.67 -5.33 -18.92
N ALA A 198 -16.32 -5.95 -17.80
CA ALA A 198 -17.27 -6.48 -16.84
C ALA A 198 -18.09 -5.32 -16.29
N ALA A 199 -19.41 -5.51 -16.23
CA ALA A 199 -20.24 -4.62 -15.44
C ALA A 199 -19.80 -4.78 -13.98
N TRP A 200 -18.99 -3.85 -13.50
CA TRP A 200 -18.55 -3.74 -12.10
C TRP A 200 -19.72 -3.51 -11.16
N GLU A 201 -20.96 -3.45 -11.65
CA GLU A 201 -22.13 -3.10 -10.87
C GLU A 201 -22.89 -4.33 -10.36
N PRO A 202 -23.26 -4.34 -9.07
CA PRO A 202 -23.01 -3.29 -8.07
C PRO A 202 -21.59 -3.36 -7.48
N CYS A 203 -20.87 -2.23 -7.42
CA CYS A 203 -19.66 -2.05 -6.60
C CYS A 203 -19.64 -0.66 -5.97
N THR A 204 -18.94 -0.53 -4.85
CA THR A 204 -18.75 0.75 -4.16
C THR A 204 -17.66 1.61 -4.79
N GLU A 205 -17.65 2.90 -4.46
CA GLU A 205 -16.62 3.87 -4.89
C GLU A 205 -15.20 3.49 -4.44
N THR A 206 -15.08 2.74 -3.36
CA THR A 206 -13.82 2.20 -2.85
C THR A 206 -13.77 0.69 -3.04
N ILE A 207 -12.65 0.18 -3.52
CA ILE A 207 -12.43 -1.24 -3.77
C ILE A 207 -11.23 -1.70 -2.96
N LEU A 208 -11.41 -2.78 -2.21
CA LEU A 208 -10.34 -3.51 -1.55
C LEU A 208 -9.77 -4.54 -2.52
N LEU A 209 -8.55 -4.30 -3.00
CA LEU A 209 -7.80 -5.24 -3.84
C LEU A 209 -7.04 -6.22 -2.96
N LEU A 210 -7.32 -7.51 -3.08
CA LEU A 210 -6.67 -8.55 -2.29
C LEU A 210 -6.09 -9.67 -3.17
N LEU A 211 -4.77 -9.74 -3.22
CA LEU A 211 -4.06 -10.85 -3.86
C LEU A 211 -4.14 -12.09 -2.95
N ALA A 212 -4.84 -13.10 -3.41
CA ALA A 212 -4.83 -14.41 -2.80
C ALA A 212 -3.55 -15.16 -3.20
N ASP A 213 -3.01 -15.94 -2.26
CA ASP A 213 -2.06 -16.98 -2.61
C ASP A 213 -2.78 -17.99 -3.52
N SER A 214 -2.13 -18.45 -4.60
CA SER A 214 -2.68 -19.55 -5.40
C SER A 214 -3.02 -20.70 -4.47
N PRO A 215 -4.15 -21.42 -4.67
CA PRO A 215 -4.33 -22.68 -3.97
C PRO A 215 -3.08 -23.50 -4.29
N VAL A 216 -2.36 -23.90 -3.24
CA VAL A 216 -1.32 -24.92 -3.34
C VAL A 216 -1.99 -26.04 -4.11
N LYS A 217 -1.52 -26.32 -5.32
CA LYS A 217 -1.87 -27.58 -5.99
C LYS A 217 -1.33 -28.66 -5.06
N GLU A 218 -2.23 -29.28 -4.29
CA GLU A 218 -1.97 -30.62 -3.76
C GLU A 218 -1.64 -31.57 -4.92
#